data_AF-A0A7K4FA82-F1
#
_entry.id   AF-A0A7K4FA82-F1
#
_cell.length_a   1.000
_cell.length_b   1.000
_cell.length_c   1.000
_cell.angle_alpha   90.00
_cell.angle_beta   90.00
_cell.angle_gamma   90.00
#
_symmetry.space_group_name_H-M   'P 1'
#
loop_
_entity.id
_entity.type
_entity.pdbx_description
1 polymer ?
#
loop_
_entity_poly.entity_id
_entity_poly.type
_entity_poly.pdbx_seq_one_letter_code
_entity_poly.pdbx_strand_id
1 'polypeptide(L)'
;EKIKLTCSIGISPNKLISKIASDYRKPDGLTVVTPDKMNEFLEPLKIRAIPGIGKKTEERFSEMKLETIQDLKKLDVFTLNKEFGRKSGTHIYNAVRGIDNDPVKEREASIQYSKISTLKKDSKDYPFLYENIVELCKEVHSVLIKNNKMFKSVGIHIVQSDLSIKSKSRMLKNPTTNLDELQKNAVQLLKEALENQTDTIRRLGVKVSELSEVQGQSSITNYF
;
A
#
# COMPACT_ATOMS: atom_id res chain seq x y z
N GLU A 1 26.25 -14.62 1.16
CA GLU A 1 27.03 -15.36 0.14
C GLU A 1 26.56 -15.11 -1.30
N LYS A 2 25.36 -15.53 -1.70
CA LYS A 2 24.89 -15.43 -3.11
C LYS A 2 24.75 -14.02 -3.68
N ILE A 3 24.18 -13.07 -2.93
CA ILE A 3 23.85 -11.71 -3.42
C ILE A 3 24.62 -10.59 -2.70
N LYS A 4 25.54 -10.93 -1.81
CA LYS A 4 26.36 -9.98 -1.01
C LYS A 4 25.55 -8.89 -0.26
N LEU A 5 24.37 -9.24 0.24
CA LEU A 5 23.54 -8.37 1.10
C LEU A 5 23.43 -8.98 2.50
N THR A 6 23.40 -8.12 3.54
CA THR A 6 23.09 -8.53 4.93
C THR A 6 21.58 -8.50 5.17
N CYS A 7 21.10 -9.30 6.11
CA CYS A 7 19.71 -9.28 6.54
C CYS A 7 19.61 -9.55 8.04
N SER A 8 18.63 -8.93 8.70
CA SER A 8 18.24 -9.32 10.05
C SER A 8 17.04 -10.25 10.02
N ILE A 9 17.00 -11.21 10.94
CA ILE A 9 16.02 -12.29 11.00
C ILE A 9 15.32 -12.26 12.36
N GLY A 10 13.98 -12.35 12.35
CA GLY A 10 13.16 -12.51 13.54
C GLY A 10 12.44 -13.85 13.50
N ILE A 11 12.58 -14.66 14.55
CA ILE A 11 11.93 -15.97 14.69
C ILE A 11 10.97 -15.91 15.87
N SER A 12 9.70 -16.22 15.65
CA SER A 12 8.68 -16.26 16.70
C SER A 12 7.45 -17.09 16.29
N PRO A 13 6.45 -17.27 17.17
CA PRO A 13 5.28 -18.11 16.88
C PRO A 13 4.33 -17.58 15.80
N ASN A 14 4.38 -16.29 15.43
CA ASN A 14 3.50 -15.71 14.42
C ASN A 14 4.17 -14.57 13.62
N LYS A 15 3.49 -14.09 12.57
CA LYS A 15 4.05 -13.11 11.62
C LYS A 15 4.28 -11.76 12.26
N LEU A 16 3.30 -11.27 13.04
CA LEU A 16 3.37 -10.02 13.77
C LEU A 16 4.65 -9.93 14.62
N ILE A 17 4.88 -10.92 15.49
CA ILE A 17 6.03 -10.90 16.40
C ILE A 17 7.33 -11.10 15.64
N SER A 18 7.32 -11.93 14.58
CA SER A 18 8.51 -12.15 13.75
C SER A 18 8.94 -10.86 13.05
N LYS A 19 7.98 -10.05 12.60
CA LYS A 19 8.25 -8.74 12.00
C LYS A 19 8.86 -7.77 13.01
N ILE A 20 8.37 -7.73 14.24
CA ILE A 20 8.93 -6.89 15.32
C ILE A 20 10.35 -7.36 15.68
N ALA A 21 10.53 -8.66 15.91
CA ALA A 21 11.81 -9.27 16.26
C ALA A 21 12.89 -9.02 15.18
N SER A 22 12.53 -9.06 13.90
CA SER A 22 13.46 -8.82 12.78
C SER A 22 14.02 -7.40 12.75
N ASP A 23 13.31 -6.42 13.32
CA ASP A 23 13.77 -5.03 13.40
C ASP A 23 14.55 -4.75 14.70
N TYR A 24 14.44 -5.62 15.70
CA TYR A 24 14.98 -5.40 17.04
C TYR A 24 16.52 -5.35 17.10
N ARG A 25 17.20 -6.21 16.32
CA ARG A 25 18.65 -6.29 16.21
C ARG A 25 19.08 -6.07 14.77
N LYS A 26 19.09 -4.80 14.34
CA LYS A 26 19.60 -4.39 13.03
C LYS A 26 20.92 -3.64 13.17
N PRO A 27 21.85 -3.77 12.21
CA PRO A 27 21.84 -4.68 11.04
C PRO A 27 22.36 -6.10 11.37
N ASP A 28 22.20 -7.05 10.44
CA ASP A 28 22.78 -8.42 10.46
C ASP A 28 22.54 -9.24 11.75
N GLY A 29 21.39 -9.02 12.39
CA GLY A 29 21.08 -9.64 13.67
C GLY A 29 20.03 -10.75 13.58
N LEU A 30 20.07 -11.64 14.56
CA LEU A 30 19.08 -12.69 14.80
C LEU A 30 18.39 -12.45 16.14
N THR A 31 17.06 -12.36 16.12
CA THR A 31 16.22 -12.27 17.31
C THR A 31 15.28 -13.48 17.34
N VAL A 32 15.32 -14.26 18.42
CA VAL A 32 14.40 -15.39 18.65
C VAL A 32 13.53 -15.05 19.85
N VAL A 33 12.21 -15.13 19.66
CA VAL A 33 11.21 -14.90 20.70
C VAL A 33 10.37 -16.16 20.85
N THR A 34 10.54 -16.88 21.95
CA THR A 34 9.75 -18.08 22.25
C THR A 34 8.38 -17.70 22.82
N PRO A 35 7.36 -18.60 22.76
CA PRO A 35 6.02 -18.31 23.26
C PRO A 35 5.98 -17.78 24.71
N ASP A 36 6.80 -18.35 25.59
CA ASP A 36 6.93 -17.99 27.01
C ASP A 36 7.57 -16.61 27.23
N LYS A 37 8.37 -16.15 26.26
CA LYS A 37 9.07 -14.85 26.30
C LYS A 37 8.35 -13.72 25.56
N MET A 38 7.21 -13.99 24.93
CA MET A 38 6.50 -12.98 24.12
C MET A 38 6.11 -11.74 24.92
N ASN A 39 5.56 -11.92 26.13
CA ASN A 39 5.14 -10.78 26.95
C ASN A 39 6.33 -9.94 27.41
N GLU A 40 7.39 -10.59 27.90
CA GLU A 40 8.64 -9.93 28.33
C GLU A 40 9.29 -9.16 27.17
N PHE A 41 9.26 -9.73 25.96
CA PHE A 41 9.80 -9.09 24.77
C PHE A 41 8.97 -7.87 24.33
N LEU A 42 7.64 -7.98 24.37
CA LEU A 42 6.74 -6.95 23.83
C LEU A 42 6.54 -5.76 24.75
N GLU A 43 6.29 -6.00 26.03
CA GLU A 43 5.88 -4.97 26.99
C GLU A 43 6.77 -3.71 27.02
N PRO A 44 8.11 -3.80 27.03
CA PRO A 44 8.96 -2.61 27.09
C PRO A 44 9.05 -1.85 25.75
N LEU A 45 8.55 -2.41 24.65
CA LEU A 45 8.65 -1.77 23.35
C LEU A 45 7.73 -0.54 23.27
N LYS A 46 8.19 0.46 22.53
CA LYS A 46 7.35 1.61 22.15
C LYS A 46 6.20 1.14 21.26
N ILE A 47 5.07 1.83 21.37
CA ILE A 47 3.86 1.56 20.61
C ILE A 47 4.12 1.51 19.09
N ARG A 48 5.04 2.35 18.60
CA ARG A 48 5.45 2.42 17.19
C ARG A 48 6.08 1.13 16.64
N ALA A 49 6.52 0.23 17.50
CA ALA A 49 7.04 -1.07 17.09
C ALA A 49 5.95 -1.96 16.46
N ILE A 50 4.67 -1.74 16.78
CA ILE A 50 3.56 -2.56 16.28
C ILE A 50 3.31 -2.27 14.79
N PRO A 51 3.40 -3.28 13.90
CA PRO A 51 3.01 -3.15 12.51
C PRO A 51 1.58 -2.63 12.36
N GLY A 52 1.39 -1.60 11.54
CA GLY A 52 0.10 -0.95 11.32
C GLY A 52 -0.13 0.30 12.17
N ILE A 53 0.70 0.55 13.20
CA ILE A 53 0.66 1.82 13.95
C ILE A 53 1.62 2.80 13.29
N GLY A 54 1.07 3.84 12.65
CA GLY A 54 1.80 4.96 12.06
C GLY A 54 2.01 6.14 13.02
N LYS A 55 2.72 7.16 12.55
CA LYS A 55 3.01 8.39 13.32
C LYS A 55 1.75 9.03 13.94
N LYS A 56 0.67 9.18 13.15
CA LYS A 56 -0.59 9.77 13.63
C LYS A 56 -1.24 8.96 14.75
N THR A 57 -1.20 7.63 14.64
CA THR A 57 -1.77 6.74 15.66
C THR A 57 -0.93 6.76 16.94
N GLU A 58 0.40 6.80 16.81
CA GLU A 58 1.32 6.98 17.93
C GLU A 58 1.14 8.34 18.63
N GLU A 59 0.99 9.43 17.87
CA GLU A 59 0.69 10.77 18.40
C GLU A 59 -0.62 10.75 19.21
N ARG A 60 -1.67 10.08 18.71
CA ARG A 60 -2.94 9.93 19.44
C ARG A 60 -2.79 9.17 20.76
N PHE A 61 -1.98 8.12 20.81
CA PHE A 61 -1.68 7.43 22.07
C PHE A 61 -0.84 8.27 23.02
N SER A 62 0.07 9.08 22.48
CA SER A 62 0.88 10.02 23.27
C SER A 62 0.00 11.09 23.93
N GLU A 63 -1.03 11.59 23.24
CA GLU A 63 -2.06 12.47 23.84
C GLU A 63 -2.81 11.81 25.01
N MET A 64 -2.98 10.49 24.95
CA MET A 64 -3.55 9.67 26.02
C MET A 64 -2.52 9.28 27.12
N LYS A 65 -1.27 9.78 27.01
CA LYS A 65 -0.15 9.46 27.91
C LYS A 65 0.23 7.98 27.93
N LEU A 66 0.10 7.30 26.78
CA LEU A 66 0.48 5.90 26.59
C LEU A 66 1.67 5.86 25.64
N GLU A 67 2.78 5.25 26.04
CA GLU A 67 4.00 5.22 25.22
C GLU A 67 4.50 3.81 24.90
N THR A 68 4.14 2.82 25.73
CA THR A 68 4.63 1.44 25.61
C THR A 68 3.51 0.46 25.28
N ILE A 69 3.88 -0.72 24.80
CA ILE A 69 2.93 -1.83 24.61
C ILE A 69 2.32 -2.23 25.96
N GLN A 70 3.09 -2.19 27.05
CA GLN A 70 2.59 -2.44 28.40
C GLN A 70 1.45 -1.48 28.79
N ASP A 71 1.54 -0.20 28.40
CA ASP A 71 0.48 0.77 28.65
C ASP A 71 -0.79 0.46 27.86
N LEU A 72 -0.64 0.14 26.57
CA LEU A 72 -1.77 -0.21 25.71
C LEU A 72 -2.51 -1.48 26.17
N LYS A 73 -1.82 -2.45 26.77
CA LYS A 73 -2.45 -3.68 27.28
C LYS A 73 -3.55 -3.39 28.31
N LYS A 74 -3.48 -2.24 29.02
CA LYS A 74 -4.46 -1.81 30.02
C LYS A 74 -5.79 -1.37 29.39
N LEU A 75 -5.80 -1.03 28.10
CA LEU A 75 -7.01 -0.61 27.40
C LEU A 75 -7.88 -1.81 27.00
N ASP A 76 -9.19 -1.62 27.11
CA ASP A 76 -10.17 -2.55 26.55
C ASP A 76 -10.36 -2.35 25.04
N VAL A 77 -10.97 -3.35 24.40
CA VAL A 77 -11.22 -3.32 22.95
C VAL A 77 -12.25 -2.25 22.57
N PHE A 78 -13.17 -1.89 23.46
CA PHE A 78 -14.22 -0.89 23.20
C PHE A 78 -13.63 0.51 23.09
N THR A 79 -12.70 0.86 23.96
CA THR A 79 -11.95 2.11 23.95
C THR A 79 -11.13 2.23 22.67
N LEU A 80 -10.39 1.18 22.31
CA LEU A 80 -9.61 1.15 21.07
C LEU A 80 -10.50 1.24 19.82
N ASN A 81 -11.66 0.58 19.82
CA ASN A 81 -12.60 0.66 18.72
C ASN A 81 -13.26 2.03 18.59
N LYS A 82 -13.52 2.71 19.72
CA LYS A 82 -14.05 4.07 19.73
C LYS A 82 -13.05 5.08 19.15
N GLU A 83 -11.77 4.96 19.51
CA GLU A 83 -10.73 5.89 19.06
C GLU A 83 -10.26 5.63 17.62
N PHE A 84 -10.11 4.37 17.21
CA PHE A 84 -9.46 4.02 15.92
C PHE A 84 -10.38 3.30 14.92
N GLY A 85 -11.63 3.08 15.29
CA GLY A 85 -12.57 2.25 14.54
C GLY A 85 -12.36 0.76 14.78
N ARG A 86 -13.42 -0.04 14.51
CA ARG A 86 -13.47 -1.47 14.85
C ARG A 86 -12.30 -2.29 14.32
N LYS A 87 -11.91 -2.08 13.06
CA LYS A 87 -10.84 -2.86 12.42
C LYS A 87 -9.48 -2.59 13.07
N SER A 88 -9.09 -1.33 13.17
CA SER A 88 -7.81 -0.92 13.74
C SER A 88 -7.76 -1.16 15.25
N GLY A 89 -8.85 -0.88 15.97
CA GLY A 89 -8.93 -1.11 17.41
C GLY A 89 -8.78 -2.59 17.77
N THR A 90 -9.47 -3.48 17.06
CA THR A 90 -9.33 -4.94 17.24
C THR A 90 -7.91 -5.42 16.90
N HIS A 91 -7.30 -4.89 15.82
CA HIS A 91 -5.91 -5.20 15.47
C HIS A 91 -4.95 -4.81 16.59
N ILE A 92 -5.03 -3.57 17.08
CA ILE A 92 -4.17 -3.07 18.15
C ILE A 92 -4.36 -3.90 19.42
N TYR A 93 -5.61 -4.18 19.80
CA TYR A 93 -5.94 -4.97 20.98
C TYR A 93 -5.29 -6.37 20.97
N ASN A 94 -5.34 -7.05 19.83
CA ASN A 94 -4.71 -8.36 19.65
C ASN A 94 -3.19 -8.25 19.56
N ALA A 95 -2.67 -7.26 18.83
CA ALA A 95 -1.25 -7.10 18.59
C ALA A 95 -0.45 -6.83 19.87
N VAL A 96 -0.97 -6.01 20.79
CA VAL A 96 -0.31 -5.75 22.08
C VAL A 96 -0.26 -6.99 22.98
N ARG A 97 -1.11 -7.99 22.72
CA ARG A 97 -1.15 -9.30 23.39
C ARG A 97 -0.38 -10.38 22.61
N GLY A 98 0.28 -10.01 21.52
CA GLY A 98 1.01 -10.91 20.64
C GLY A 98 0.14 -11.90 19.86
N ILE A 99 -1.14 -11.61 19.70
CA ILE A 99 -2.10 -12.48 19.00
C ILE A 99 -2.13 -12.07 17.53
N ASP A 100 -1.71 -12.99 16.66
CA ASP A 100 -1.86 -12.91 15.21
C ASP A 100 -2.08 -14.32 14.67
N ASN A 101 -3.29 -14.58 14.17
CA ASN A 101 -3.70 -15.88 13.65
C ASN A 101 -3.65 -15.92 12.11
N ASP A 102 -3.17 -14.86 11.44
CA ASP A 102 -3.10 -14.83 9.99
C ASP A 102 -1.97 -15.76 9.50
N PRO A 103 -2.27 -16.83 8.74
CA PRO A 103 -1.24 -17.80 8.35
C PRO A 103 -0.28 -17.18 7.33
N VAL A 104 0.90 -17.79 7.19
CA VAL A 104 1.80 -17.46 6.09
C VAL A 104 1.16 -17.98 4.80
N LYS A 105 0.89 -17.07 3.87
CA LYS A 105 0.34 -17.38 2.54
C LYS A 105 1.22 -16.72 1.48
N GLU A 106 1.22 -17.30 0.29
CA GLU A 106 1.79 -16.64 -0.87
C GLU A 106 1.09 -15.31 -1.13
N ARG A 107 1.83 -14.36 -1.70
CA ARG A 107 1.28 -13.05 -2.03
C ARG A 107 0.24 -13.22 -3.13
N GLU A 108 -0.96 -12.71 -2.90
CA GLU A 108 -2.01 -12.70 -3.90
C GLU A 108 -1.59 -11.93 -5.16
N ALA A 109 -2.19 -12.29 -6.29
CA ALA A 109 -1.98 -11.61 -7.55
C ALA A 109 -2.29 -10.10 -7.40
N SER A 110 -1.54 -9.27 -8.13
CA SER A 110 -1.77 -7.82 -8.11
C SER A 110 -3.17 -7.51 -8.61
N ILE A 111 -3.93 -6.73 -7.84
CA ILE A 111 -5.28 -6.27 -8.21
C ILE A 111 -5.25 -5.00 -9.07
N GLN A 112 -4.12 -4.28 -9.06
CA GLN A 112 -3.90 -3.06 -9.84
C GLN A 112 -2.41 -2.83 -10.09
N TYR A 113 -2.11 -2.06 -11.14
CA TYR A 113 -0.80 -1.46 -11.37
C TYR A 113 -0.94 0.06 -11.39
N SER A 114 -0.02 0.76 -10.75
CA SER A 114 -0.06 2.22 -10.70
C SER A 114 1.33 2.82 -10.59
N LYS A 115 1.53 3.97 -11.23
CA LYS A 115 2.73 4.79 -11.06
C LYS A 115 2.31 6.21 -10.73
N ILE A 116 3.01 6.81 -9.76
CA ILE A 116 2.85 8.22 -9.38
C ILE A 116 4.22 8.88 -9.36
N SER A 117 4.31 10.08 -9.91
CA SER A 117 5.52 10.89 -9.95
C SER A 117 5.29 12.24 -9.27
N THR A 118 6.33 12.74 -8.60
CA THR A 118 6.36 14.13 -8.12
C THR A 118 6.84 15.01 -9.26
N LEU A 119 6.07 16.04 -9.59
CA LEU A 119 6.36 16.92 -10.72
C LEU A 119 7.58 17.79 -10.41
N LYS A 120 8.31 18.18 -11.46
CA LYS A 120 9.49 19.08 -11.34
C LYS A 120 9.13 20.45 -10.77
N LYS A 121 7.89 20.89 -11.01
CA LYS A 121 7.28 22.10 -10.46
C LYS A 121 5.81 21.82 -10.23
N ASP A 122 5.26 22.37 -9.16
CA ASP A 122 3.82 22.32 -8.93
C ASP A 122 3.14 23.10 -10.07
N SER A 123 2.22 22.47 -10.79
CA SER A 123 1.71 23.02 -12.05
C SER A 123 0.23 22.72 -12.27
N LYS A 124 -0.43 23.63 -12.99
CA LYS A 124 -1.74 23.45 -13.61
C LYS A 124 -1.69 23.56 -15.13
N ASP A 125 -0.49 23.72 -15.68
CA ASP A 125 -0.25 23.88 -17.11
C ASP A 125 -0.54 22.57 -17.85
N TYR A 126 -1.54 22.60 -18.72
CA TYR A 126 -2.05 21.39 -19.38
C TYR A 126 -1.00 20.71 -20.27
N PRO A 127 -0.26 21.40 -21.16
CA PRO A 127 0.81 20.79 -21.96
C PRO A 127 1.84 20.06 -21.09
N PHE A 128 2.31 20.70 -20.01
CA PHE A 128 3.24 20.07 -19.08
C PHE A 128 2.66 18.81 -18.41
N LEU A 129 1.41 18.87 -17.92
CA LEU A 129 0.76 17.73 -17.27
C LEU A 129 0.45 16.60 -18.26
N TYR A 130 0.13 16.94 -19.51
CA TYR A 130 -0.10 15.99 -20.58
C TYR A 130 1.15 15.16 -20.88
N GLU A 131 2.32 15.80 -21.02
CA GLU A 131 3.57 15.06 -21.24
C GLU A 131 3.86 14.08 -20.10
N ASN A 132 3.69 14.53 -18.85
CA ASN A 132 3.90 13.70 -17.66
C ASN A 132 2.92 12.52 -17.61
N ILE A 133 1.64 12.72 -17.92
CA ILE A 133 0.64 11.65 -17.85
C ILE A 133 0.85 10.60 -18.94
N VAL A 134 1.24 11.03 -20.14
CA VAL A 134 1.55 10.13 -21.26
C VAL A 134 2.75 9.25 -20.91
N GLU A 135 3.79 9.82 -20.30
CA GLU A 135 4.96 9.04 -19.88
C GLU A 135 4.62 8.03 -18.78
N LEU A 136 3.83 8.45 -17.79
CA LEU A 136 3.32 7.53 -16.75
C LEU A 136 2.48 6.38 -17.33
N CYS A 137 1.69 6.65 -18.39
CA CYS A 137 0.94 5.60 -19.07
C CYS A 137 1.88 4.55 -19.70
N LYS A 138 2.99 4.97 -20.33
CA LYS A 138 3.98 4.04 -20.90
C LYS A 138 4.64 3.17 -19.83
N GLU A 139 4.99 3.76 -18.69
CA GLU A 139 5.57 3.02 -17.57
C GLU A 139 4.60 1.97 -17.01
N VAL A 140 3.35 2.35 -16.76
CA VAL A 140 2.31 1.44 -16.27
C VAL A 140 2.02 0.34 -17.30
N HIS A 141 1.95 0.70 -18.59
CA HIS A 141 1.74 -0.25 -19.68
C HIS A 141 2.88 -1.26 -19.81
N SER A 142 4.13 -0.82 -19.67
CA SER A 142 5.30 -1.72 -19.70
C SER A 142 5.22 -2.78 -18.60
N VAL A 143 4.78 -2.41 -17.40
CA VAL A 143 4.54 -3.35 -16.30
C VAL A 143 3.39 -4.30 -16.63
N LEU A 144 2.29 -3.78 -17.18
CA LEU A 144 1.12 -4.57 -17.57
C LEU A 144 1.46 -5.66 -18.58
N ILE A 145 2.19 -5.31 -19.65
CA ILE A 145 2.64 -6.24 -20.69
C ILE A 145 3.60 -7.28 -20.13
N LYS A 146 4.57 -6.86 -19.31
CA LYS A 146 5.52 -7.79 -18.66
C LYS A 146 4.83 -8.85 -17.80
N ASN A 147 3.69 -8.52 -17.21
CA ASN A 147 2.90 -9.43 -16.38
C ASN A 147 1.77 -10.13 -17.14
N ASN A 148 1.71 -10.00 -18.48
CA ASN A 148 0.69 -10.58 -19.35
C ASN A 148 -0.76 -10.28 -18.91
N LYS A 149 -1.02 -9.04 -18.46
CA LYS A 149 -2.35 -8.62 -17.98
C LYS A 149 -3.05 -7.71 -18.98
N MET A 150 -4.38 -7.73 -18.94
CA MET A 150 -5.27 -6.72 -19.50
C MET A 150 -5.86 -5.89 -18.35
N PHE A 151 -6.38 -4.71 -18.66
CA PHE A 151 -7.10 -3.86 -17.70
C PHE A 151 -8.46 -3.48 -18.24
N LYS A 152 -9.44 -3.32 -17.34
CA LYS A 152 -10.78 -2.80 -17.67
C LYS A 152 -11.06 -1.44 -17.02
N SER A 153 -10.21 -0.98 -16.11
CA SER A 153 -10.39 0.33 -15.46
C SER A 153 -9.11 1.15 -15.54
N VAL A 154 -9.27 2.44 -15.89
CA VAL A 154 -8.20 3.44 -15.93
C VAL A 154 -8.50 4.51 -14.90
N GLY A 155 -7.50 4.94 -14.15
CA GLY A 155 -7.65 6.04 -13.22
C GLY A 155 -6.43 6.93 -13.12
N ILE A 156 -6.65 8.12 -12.60
CA ILE A 156 -5.61 9.09 -12.29
C ILE A 156 -5.64 9.43 -10.81
N HIS A 157 -4.46 9.73 -10.28
CA HIS A 157 -4.25 10.16 -8.91
C HIS A 157 -3.50 11.49 -8.92
N ILE A 158 -4.10 12.50 -8.30
CA ILE A 158 -3.57 13.86 -8.23
C ILE A 158 -3.35 14.18 -6.76
N VAL A 159 -2.13 14.60 -6.43
CA VAL A 159 -1.82 15.23 -5.14
C VAL A 159 -1.58 16.71 -5.41
N GLN A 160 -2.34 17.56 -4.74
CA GLN A 160 -2.24 19.00 -4.85
C GLN A 160 -1.07 19.55 -4.00
N SER A 161 -0.74 20.82 -4.17
CA SER A 161 0.30 21.51 -3.41
C SER A 161 0.03 21.58 -1.90
N ASP A 162 -1.25 21.63 -1.51
CA ASP A 162 -1.73 21.52 -0.13
C ASP A 162 -1.74 20.07 0.42
N LEU A 163 -1.22 19.11 -0.37
CA LEU A 163 -1.18 17.67 -0.10
C LEU A 163 -2.56 16.97 -0.10
N SER A 164 -3.63 17.66 -0.47
CA SER A 164 -4.92 17.00 -0.68
C SER A 164 -4.88 16.07 -1.89
N ILE A 165 -5.67 15.00 -1.83
CA ILE A 165 -5.67 13.92 -2.83
C ILE A 165 -7.00 13.92 -3.57
N LYS A 166 -6.94 14.01 -4.90
CA LYS A 166 -8.08 13.81 -5.80
C LYS A 166 -7.80 12.61 -6.70
N SER A 167 -8.80 11.75 -6.90
CA SER A 167 -8.69 10.63 -7.83
C SER A 167 -9.94 10.52 -8.68
N LYS A 168 -9.74 10.26 -9.98
CA LYS A 168 -10.83 9.96 -10.91
C LYS A 168 -10.52 8.65 -11.63
N SER A 169 -11.54 7.88 -11.95
CA SER A 169 -11.39 6.63 -12.70
C SER A 169 -12.58 6.38 -13.59
N ARG A 170 -12.36 5.62 -14.65
CA ARG A 170 -13.36 5.22 -15.63
C ARG A 170 -13.19 3.74 -15.97
N MET A 171 -14.33 3.04 -15.99
CA MET A 171 -14.39 1.67 -16.48
C MET A 171 -14.61 1.66 -17.99
N LEU A 172 -13.86 0.80 -18.67
CA LEU A 172 -13.95 0.53 -20.10
C LEU A 172 -15.01 -0.53 -20.37
N LYS A 173 -15.54 -0.55 -21.60
CA LYS A 173 -16.52 -1.55 -22.04
C LYS A 173 -15.91 -2.95 -22.01
N ASN A 174 -14.73 -3.10 -22.60
CA ASN A 174 -14.00 -4.38 -22.71
C ASN A 174 -12.60 -4.24 -22.09
N PRO A 175 -12.05 -5.29 -21.46
CA PRO A 175 -10.65 -5.34 -21.08
C PRO A 175 -9.75 -5.13 -22.30
N THR A 176 -8.63 -4.43 -22.12
CA THR A 176 -7.68 -4.13 -23.19
C THR A 176 -6.24 -4.13 -22.69
N THR A 177 -5.30 -4.27 -23.61
CA THR A 177 -3.87 -4.02 -23.40
C THR A 177 -3.39 -2.78 -24.18
N ASN A 178 -4.29 -2.07 -24.86
CA ASN A 178 -3.93 -1.01 -25.78
C ASN A 178 -3.45 0.26 -25.02
N LEU A 179 -2.22 0.69 -25.34
CA LEU A 179 -1.61 1.90 -24.78
C LEU A 179 -2.36 3.18 -25.18
N ASP A 180 -2.85 3.26 -26.40
CA ASP A 180 -3.56 4.44 -26.90
C ASP A 180 -4.89 4.62 -26.17
N GLU A 181 -5.60 3.52 -25.88
CA GLU A 181 -6.80 3.54 -25.05
C GLU A 181 -6.48 3.97 -23.61
N LEU A 182 -5.37 3.50 -23.03
CA LEU A 182 -4.91 3.95 -21.71
C LEU A 182 -4.64 5.47 -21.70
N GLN A 183 -3.85 5.95 -22.65
CA GLN A 183 -3.48 7.36 -22.76
C GLN A 183 -4.69 8.25 -23.00
N LYS A 184 -5.56 7.89 -23.95
CA LYS A 184 -6.78 8.63 -24.25
C LYS A 184 -7.66 8.79 -23.03
N ASN A 185 -7.90 7.69 -22.29
CA ASN A 185 -8.74 7.75 -21.08
C ASN A 185 -8.06 8.51 -19.95
N ALA A 186 -6.75 8.33 -19.72
CA ALA A 186 -6.02 9.07 -18.70
C ALA A 186 -5.99 10.59 -18.97
N VAL A 187 -5.75 10.99 -20.22
CA VAL A 187 -5.76 12.40 -20.64
C VAL A 187 -7.15 13.01 -20.52
N GLN A 188 -8.20 12.26 -20.86
CA GLN A 188 -9.58 12.72 -20.67
C GLN A 188 -9.91 12.92 -19.19
N LEU A 189 -9.51 11.98 -18.33
CA LEU A 189 -9.66 12.13 -16.87
C LEU A 189 -8.85 13.33 -16.33
N LEU A 190 -7.69 13.62 -16.91
CA LEU A 190 -6.88 14.78 -16.54
C LEU A 190 -7.62 16.09 -16.88
N LYS A 191 -8.20 16.20 -18.08
CA LYS A 191 -9.02 17.37 -18.45
C LYS A 191 -10.18 17.56 -17.48
N GLU A 192 -10.93 16.50 -17.21
CA GLU A 192 -12.05 16.51 -16.26
C GLU A 192 -11.62 16.82 -14.82
N ALA A 193 -10.38 16.53 -14.45
CA ALA A 193 -9.86 16.85 -13.12
C ALA A 193 -9.34 18.29 -13.01
N LEU A 194 -9.00 18.92 -14.15
CA LEU A 194 -8.58 20.32 -14.22
C LEU A 194 -9.78 21.27 -14.36
N GLU A 195 -10.92 20.78 -14.84
CA GLU A 195 -12.20 21.52 -14.81
C GLU A 195 -12.54 21.92 -13.36
N ASN A 196 -12.47 23.23 -13.09
CA ASN A 196 -12.66 23.86 -11.76
C ASN A 196 -11.53 23.66 -10.75
N GLN A 197 -10.32 23.32 -11.20
CA GLN A 197 -9.17 23.19 -10.32
C GLN A 197 -8.47 24.54 -10.08
N THR A 198 -8.44 24.97 -8.83
CA THR A 198 -7.71 26.19 -8.41
C THR A 198 -6.25 25.90 -8.07
N ASP A 199 -6.00 24.77 -7.41
CA ASP A 199 -4.68 24.46 -6.86
C ASP A 199 -3.77 23.78 -7.89
N THR A 200 -2.48 24.06 -7.76
CA THR A 200 -1.45 23.39 -8.56
C THR A 200 -1.32 21.93 -8.18
N ILE A 201 -1.03 21.09 -9.17
CA ILE A 201 -0.75 19.68 -8.98
C ILE A 201 0.72 19.53 -8.61
N ARG A 202 1.01 18.81 -7.52
CA ARG A 202 2.36 18.46 -7.04
C ARG A 202 2.77 17.06 -7.47
N ARG A 203 1.84 16.10 -7.44
CA ARG A 203 2.07 14.73 -7.92
C ARG A 203 0.97 14.29 -8.86
N LEU A 204 1.36 13.58 -9.90
CA LEU A 204 0.46 13.02 -10.89
C LEU A 204 0.73 11.52 -11.01
N GLY A 205 -0.34 10.73 -11.08
CA GLY A 205 -0.26 9.29 -11.18
C GLY A 205 -1.33 8.70 -12.08
N VAL A 206 -1.01 7.55 -12.65
CA VAL A 206 -1.90 6.73 -13.48
C VAL A 206 -2.03 5.37 -12.81
N LYS A 207 -3.23 4.82 -12.81
CA LYS A 207 -3.53 3.46 -12.35
C LYS A 207 -4.35 2.71 -13.38
N VAL A 208 -4.16 1.41 -13.42
CA VAL A 208 -5.00 0.44 -14.12
C VAL A 208 -5.42 -0.64 -13.13
N SER A 209 -6.69 -1.02 -13.16
CA SER A 209 -7.28 -2.05 -12.30
C SER A 209 -8.29 -2.88 -13.07
N GLU A 210 -8.99 -3.79 -12.37
CA GLU A 210 -9.83 -4.82 -13.01
C GLU A 210 -8.99 -5.64 -13.98
N LEU A 211 -7.93 -6.25 -13.44
CA LEU A 211 -6.95 -6.97 -14.21
C LEU A 211 -7.45 -8.36 -14.57
N SER A 212 -7.25 -8.75 -15.82
CA SER A 212 -7.51 -10.12 -16.32
C SER A 212 -6.29 -10.65 -17.06
N GLU A 213 -6.19 -11.96 -17.22
CA GLU A 213 -5.17 -12.53 -18.10
C GLU A 213 -5.43 -12.12 -19.55
N VAL A 214 -4.37 -11.91 -20.32
CA VAL A 214 -4.46 -11.90 -21.78
C VAL A 214 -4.77 -13.33 -22.20
N GLN A 215 -6.05 -13.66 -22.40
CA GLN A 215 -6.41 -14.94 -22.99
C GLN A 215 -5.86 -14.97 -24.42
N GLY A 216 -4.79 -15.73 -24.63
CA GLY A 216 -4.52 -16.32 -25.93
C GLY A 216 -5.72 -17.20 -26.30
N GLN A 217 -6.08 -17.22 -27.58
CA GLN A 217 -7.11 -18.07 -28.15
C GLN A 217 -7.10 -19.44 -27.45
N SER A 218 -8.19 -19.81 -26.77
CA SER A 218 -8.32 -21.13 -26.17
C SER A 218 -8.11 -22.14 -27.28
N SER A 219 -6.98 -22.86 -27.26
CA SER A 219 -6.84 -24.04 -28.10
C SER A 219 -8.04 -24.94 -27.79
N ILE A 220 -8.67 -25.47 -28.83
CA ILE A 220 -9.80 -26.41 -28.73
C ILE A 220 -9.46 -27.60 -27.80
N THR A 221 -8.18 -27.86 -27.57
CA THR A 221 -7.64 -28.89 -26.67
C THR A 221 -7.83 -28.60 -25.17
N ASN A 222 -8.20 -27.39 -24.75
CA ASN A 222 -8.51 -27.12 -23.33
C ASN A 222 -9.92 -27.57 -22.93
N TYR A 223 -10.72 -28.05 -23.88
CA TYR A 223 -12.07 -28.57 -23.68
C TYR A 223 -12.16 -30.11 -23.75
N PHE A 224 -11.04 -30.80 -23.97
CA PHE A 224 -10.96 -32.27 -24.01
C PHE A 224 -10.00 -32.79 -22.94
#